data_AF-A0A0D6M6U6-F1
#
_entry.id   AF-A0A0D6M6U6-F1
#
_cell.length_a   1.000
_cell.length_b   1.000
_cell.length_c   1.000
_cell.angle_alpha   90.00
_cell.angle_beta   90.00
_cell.angle_gamma   90.00
#
_symmetry.space_group_name_H-M   'P 1'
#
loop_
_entity.id
_entity.type
_entity.pdbx_description
1 polymer ?
#
loop_
_entity_poly.entity_id
_entity_poly.type
_entity_poly.pdbx_seq_one_letter_code
_entity_poly.pdbx_strand_id
1 'polypeptide(L)'
;MEECEALCTCIAVLCSGRLISIGPSQSLKSRHANNLVLQIVMKSLSDREQIPAKPADRMSVLFKSVQSMTADIPISDFCLTQASLTDVFVILNQKYKEQE
;
A
#
# COMPACT_ATOMS: atom_id res chain seq x y z
N MET A 1 -15.18 -3.17 1.28
CA MET A 1 -14.63 -1.79 1.29
C MET A 1 -14.60 -1.19 -0.11
N GLU A 2 -14.38 -1.99 -1.17
CA GLU A 2 -14.48 -1.54 -2.57
C GLU A 2 -15.83 -0.92 -2.94
N GLU A 3 -16.95 -1.51 -2.52
CA GLU A 3 -18.28 -0.94 -2.77
C GLU A 3 -18.45 0.45 -2.13
N CYS A 4 -18.02 0.60 -0.87
CA CYS A 4 -18.04 1.89 -0.18
C CYS A 4 -17.10 2.91 -0.84
N GLU A 5 -15.98 2.46 -1.42
CA GLU A 5 -15.08 3.35 -2.16
C GLU A 5 -15.68 3.81 -3.49
N ALA A 6 -16.43 2.95 -4.16
CA ALA A 6 -17.11 3.26 -5.42
C ALA A 6 -18.34 4.17 -5.23
N LEU A 7 -19.04 4.05 -4.10
CA LEU A 7 -20.31 4.74 -3.85
C LEU A 7 -20.17 5.97 -2.94
N CYS A 8 -19.20 6.01 -2.04
CA CYS A 8 -19.09 7.08 -1.02
C CYS A 8 -18.02 8.11 -1.36
N THR A 9 -18.38 9.38 -1.34
CA THR A 9 -17.45 10.52 -1.48
C THR A 9 -16.68 10.84 -0.20
N CYS A 10 -17.25 10.53 0.96
CA CYS A 10 -16.61 10.68 2.27
C CYS A 10 -16.82 9.42 3.11
N ILE A 11 -15.77 9.02 3.81
CA ILE A 11 -15.72 7.83 4.63
C ILE A 11 -15.22 8.23 6.01
N ALA A 12 -15.81 7.65 7.05
CA ALA A 12 -15.41 7.84 8.43
C ALA A 12 -14.97 6.48 9.01
N VAL A 13 -13.83 6.49 9.71
CA VAL A 13 -13.28 5.32 10.39
C VAL A 13 -13.55 5.46 11.89
N LEU A 14 -14.30 4.50 12.42
CA LEU A 14 -14.64 4.37 13.83
C LEU A 14 -13.92 3.14 14.41
N CYS A 15 -13.22 3.29 15.53
CA CYS A 15 -12.69 2.15 16.29
C CYS A 15 -13.00 2.32 17.78
N SER A 16 -13.37 1.22 18.46
CA SER A 16 -13.76 1.20 19.88
C SER A 16 -14.73 2.33 20.28
N GLY A 17 -15.72 2.65 19.43
CA GLY A 17 -16.71 3.70 19.69
C GLY A 17 -16.21 5.14 19.55
N ARG A 18 -14.96 5.36 19.11
CA ARG A 18 -14.38 6.69 18.85
C ARG A 18 -14.16 6.91 17.36
N LEU A 19 -14.51 8.11 16.89
CA LEU A 19 -14.26 8.53 15.51
C LEU A 19 -12.78 8.93 15.38
N ILE A 20 -12.03 8.17 14.58
CA ILE A 20 -10.59 8.37 14.42
C ILE A 20 -10.29 9.32 13.27
N SER A 21 -10.95 9.11 12.13
CA SER A 21 -10.67 9.89 10.93
C SER A 21 -11.86 9.94 10.01
N ILE A 22 -12.03 11.07 9.32
CA ILE A 22 -13.10 11.30 8.36
C ILE A 22 -12.53 12.04 7.14
N GLY A 23 -12.99 11.67 5.96
CA GLY A 23 -12.62 12.33 4.71
C GLY A 23 -12.81 11.43 3.48
N PRO A 24 -12.46 11.91 2.28
CA PRO A 24 -12.50 11.09 1.08
C PRO A 24 -11.51 9.91 1.18
N SER A 25 -11.82 8.82 0.45
CA SER A 25 -11.04 7.57 0.48
C SER A 25 -9.55 7.82 0.24
N GLN A 26 -9.22 8.68 -0.73
CA GLN A 26 -7.84 9.04 -1.07
C GLN A 26 -7.11 9.76 0.07
N SER A 27 -7.78 10.65 0.81
CA SER A 27 -7.16 11.34 1.95
C SER A 27 -6.91 10.39 3.12
N LEU A 28 -7.81 9.43 3.36
CA LEU A 28 -7.63 8.41 4.39
C LEU A 28 -6.46 7.48 4.05
N LYS A 29 -6.37 7.03 2.80
CA LYS A 29 -5.24 6.24 2.28
C LYS A 29 -3.94 7.00 2.45
N SER A 30 -3.85 8.23 1.95
CA SER A 30 -2.62 9.04 2.05
C SER A 30 -2.20 9.32 3.49
N ARG A 31 -3.15 9.54 4.41
CA ARG A 31 -2.85 9.89 5.81
C ARG A 31 -2.43 8.70 6.66
N HIS A 32 -3.04 7.53 6.46
CA HIS A 32 -2.90 6.39 7.36
C HIS A 32 -2.22 5.16 6.73
N ALA A 33 -2.25 5.05 5.40
CA ALA A 33 -1.65 3.97 4.63
C ALA A 33 -0.82 4.56 3.47
N ASN A 34 0.23 5.30 3.82
CA ASN A 34 1.20 5.83 2.85
C ASN A 34 2.18 4.75 2.35
N ASN A 35 1.70 3.51 2.22
CA ASN A 35 2.40 2.37 1.69
C ASN A 35 1.86 2.04 0.29
N LEU A 36 2.76 1.65 -0.60
CA LEU A 36 2.40 1.06 -1.89
C LEU A 36 2.68 -0.43 -1.83
N VAL A 37 1.82 -1.21 -2.46
CA VAL A 37 2.00 -2.65 -2.58
C VAL A 37 2.53 -2.93 -3.98
N LEU A 38 3.78 -3.41 -4.04
CA LEU A 38 4.40 -3.86 -5.28
C LEU A 38 4.24 -5.38 -5.37
N GLN A 39 3.46 -5.83 -6.33
CA GLN A 39 3.30 -7.25 -6.66
C GLN A 39 4.16 -7.56 -7.88
N ILE A 40 5.10 -8.50 -7.74
CA ILE A 40 5.99 -8.92 -8.81
C ILE A 40 5.80 -10.42 -9.03
N VAL A 41 5.58 -10.82 -10.29
CA VAL A 41 5.57 -12.22 -10.70
C VAL A 41 6.91 -12.54 -11.34
N MET A 42 7.65 -13.47 -10.71
CA MET A 42 8.98 -13.90 -11.14
C MET A 42 8.92 -15.34 -11.64
N LYS A 43 9.80 -15.70 -12.59
CA LYS A 43 9.88 -17.06 -13.16
C LYS A 43 10.56 -18.07 -12.22
N SER A 44 11.42 -17.60 -11.31
CA SER A 44 12.08 -18.44 -10.31
C SER A 44 12.15 -17.73 -8.96
N LEU A 45 12.10 -18.50 -7.87
CA LEU A 45 12.24 -17.98 -6.50
C LEU A 45 13.67 -17.53 -6.18
N SER A 46 14.66 -18.00 -6.95
CA SER A 46 16.08 -17.65 -6.83
C SER A 46 16.37 -16.18 -7.11
N ASP A 47 15.46 -15.46 -7.77
CA ASP A 47 15.65 -14.07 -8.18
C ASP A 47 15.24 -13.06 -7.10
N ARG A 48 14.67 -13.53 -5.98
CA ARG A 48 14.23 -12.67 -4.87
C ARG A 48 15.36 -11.89 -4.21
N GLU A 49 16.57 -12.46 -4.16
CA GLU A 49 17.73 -11.82 -3.53
C GLU A 49 18.30 -10.64 -4.35
N GLN A 50 17.84 -10.47 -5.59
CA GLN A 50 18.28 -9.38 -6.47
C GLN A 50 17.46 -8.10 -6.28
N ILE A 51 16.48 -8.08 -5.36
CA ILE A 51 15.62 -6.91 -5.11
C ILE A 51 16.26 -6.03 -4.01
N PRO A 52 16.86 -4.86 -4.33
CA PRO A 52 17.46 -4.00 -3.33
C PRO A 52 16.38 -3.30 -2.50
N ALA A 53 16.22 -3.72 -1.24
CA ALA A 53 15.41 -3.02 -0.25
C ALA A 53 16.26 -1.97 0.48
N LYS A 54 16.44 -0.77 -0.10
CA LYS A 54 17.04 0.35 0.63
C LYS A 54 15.96 1.16 1.36
N PRO A 55 16.10 1.41 2.67
CA PRO A 55 15.04 1.99 3.50
C PRO A 55 14.80 3.50 3.29
N ALA A 56 15.57 4.19 2.44
CA ALA A 56 15.59 5.65 2.36
C ALA A 56 15.04 6.27 1.06
N ASP A 57 14.63 5.48 0.07
CA ASP A 57 14.30 6.01 -1.25
C ASP A 57 12.83 6.44 -1.40
N ARG A 58 12.63 7.64 -1.96
CA ARG A 58 11.29 8.17 -2.27
C ARG A 58 10.67 7.42 -3.46
N MET A 59 9.37 7.15 -3.32
CA MET A 59 8.48 6.32 -4.15
C MET A 59 8.67 6.35 -5.68
N SER A 60 9.09 7.46 -6.27
CA SER A 60 9.33 7.61 -7.71
C SER A 60 10.66 7.00 -8.18
N VAL A 61 11.61 6.79 -7.27
CA VAL A 61 12.91 6.16 -7.54
C VAL A 61 12.77 4.65 -7.59
N LEU A 62 11.99 4.03 -6.69
CA LEU A 62 11.72 2.59 -6.70
C LEU A 62 11.08 2.12 -8.00
N PHE A 63 10.08 2.84 -8.53
CA PHE A 63 9.46 2.50 -9.81
C PHE A 63 10.46 2.61 -10.98
N LYS A 64 11.29 3.67 -11.01
CA LYS A 64 12.34 3.83 -12.03
C LYS A 64 13.45 2.78 -11.91
N SER A 65 13.82 2.40 -10.69
CA SER A 65 14.80 1.34 -10.42
C SER A 65 14.25 -0.02 -10.85
N VAL A 66 13.01 -0.36 -10.50
CA VAL A 66 12.35 -1.59 -10.96
C VAL A 66 12.25 -1.60 -12.49
N GLN A 67 11.87 -0.47 -13.10
CA GLN A 67 11.73 -0.35 -14.55
C GLN A 67 13.08 -0.43 -15.31
N SER A 68 14.17 0.13 -14.77
CA SER A 68 15.50 0.00 -15.39
C SER A 68 16.08 -1.41 -15.23
N MET A 69 15.61 -2.18 -14.24
CA MET A 69 16.05 -3.56 -13.97
C MET A 69 15.21 -4.62 -14.70
N THR A 70 14.02 -4.28 -15.22
CA THR A 70 13.22 -5.16 -16.09
C THR A 70 13.94 -5.56 -17.39
N ALA A 71 15.07 -4.94 -17.73
CA ALA A 71 15.91 -5.33 -18.86
C ALA A 71 16.76 -6.59 -18.58
N ASP A 72 17.14 -6.83 -17.31
CA ASP A 72 18.08 -7.90 -16.92
C ASP A 72 17.41 -9.04 -16.12
N ILE A 73 16.24 -8.81 -15.52
CA ILE A 73 15.52 -9.81 -14.73
C ILE A 73 14.32 -10.33 -15.54
N PRO A 74 14.10 -11.65 -15.66
CA PRO A 74 12.96 -12.21 -16.37
C PRO A 74 11.65 -12.08 -15.55
N ILE A 75 11.24 -10.85 -15.27
CA ILE A 75 9.94 -10.52 -14.66
C ILE A 75 8.87 -10.79 -15.71
N SER A 76 7.89 -11.63 -15.39
CA SER A 76 6.76 -11.89 -16.31
C SER A 76 5.71 -10.80 -16.22
N ASP A 77 5.50 -10.24 -15.02
CA ASP A 77 4.53 -9.18 -14.79
C ASP A 77 4.82 -8.44 -13.48
N PHE A 78 4.45 -7.16 -13.40
CA PHE A 78 4.50 -6.38 -12.17
C PHE A 78 3.32 -5.41 -12.07
N CYS A 79 2.82 -5.22 -10.85
CA CYS A 79 1.74 -4.28 -10.56
C CYS A 79 2.09 -3.46 -9.31
N LEU A 80 1.97 -2.13 -9.42
CA LEU A 80 2.07 -1.22 -8.30
C LEU A 80 0.68 -0.73 -7.96
N THR A 81 0.22 -1.00 -6.74
CA THR A 81 -1.08 -0.56 -6.25
C THR A 81 -0.93 0.33 -5.03
N GLN A 82 -1.86 1.28 -4.89
CA GLN A 82 -2.01 2.02 -3.65
C GLN A 82 -2.64 1.11 -2.59
N ALA A 83 -2.28 1.33 -1.32
CA ALA A 83 -2.99 0.73 -0.20
C ALA A 83 -4.51 0.91 -0.34
N SER A 84 -5.23 -0.19 -0.10
CA SER A 84 -6.68 -0.20 -0.10
C SER A 84 -7.22 0.45 1.17
N LEU A 85 -8.51 0.82 1.15
CA LEU A 85 -9.16 1.25 2.39
C LEU A 85 -9.14 0.14 3.46
N THR A 86 -9.11 -1.13 3.05
CA THR A 86 -9.02 -2.27 3.95
C THR A 86 -7.70 -2.23 4.73
N ASP A 87 -6.60 -1.90 4.05
CA ASP A 87 -5.28 -1.76 4.68
C ASP A 87 -5.27 -0.62 5.70
N VAL A 88 -5.85 0.53 5.34
CA VAL A 88 -6.04 1.67 6.27
C VAL A 88 -6.78 1.23 7.52
N PHE A 89 -7.88 0.49 7.37
CA PHE A 89 -8.70 0.05 8.50
C PHE A 89 -7.94 -0.91 9.42
N VAL A 90 -7.22 -1.90 8.85
CA VAL A 90 -6.42 -2.84 9.62
C VAL A 90 -5.31 -2.12 10.40
N ILE A 91 -4.58 -1.22 9.73
CA ILE A 91 -3.50 -0.42 10.35
C ILE A 91 -4.05 0.43 11.50
N LEU A 92 -5.19 1.11 11.28
CA LEU A 92 -5.83 1.93 12.30
C LEU A 92 -6.33 1.09 13.47
N ASN A 93 -6.99 -0.03 13.21
CA ASN A 93 -7.47 -0.90 14.28
C ASN A 93 -6.31 -1.46 15.12
N GLN A 94 -5.19 -1.83 14.50
CA GLN A 94 -4.02 -2.31 15.22
C GLN A 94 -3.37 -1.20 16.08
N LYS A 95 -3.14 -0.02 15.50
CA LYS A 95 -2.58 1.13 16.23
C LYS A 95 -3.39 1.56 17.45
N TYR A 96 -4.72 1.48 17.36
CA TYR A 96 -5.60 1.93 18.43
C TYR A 96 -5.97 0.82 19.42
N LYS A 97 -5.80 -0.47 19.07
CA LYS A 97 -5.82 -1.57 20.03
C LYS A 97 -4.62 -1.57 20.97
N GLU A 98 -3.47 -1.07 20.53
CA GLU A 98 -2.25 -0.99 21.33
C GLU A 98 -2.24 0.21 22.31
N GLN A 99 -3.27 1.07 22.28
CA GLN A 99 -3.41 2.25 23.16
C GLN A 99 -4.42 2.08 24.31
N GLU A 100 -5.11 0.93 24.39
CA GLU A 100 -5.92 0.50 25.54
C GLU A 100 -5.07 -0.37 26.49
#